data_AF-A0A661UF21-F1
#
_entry.id   AF-A0A661UF21-F1
#
_cell.length_a   1.000
_cell.length_b   1.000
_cell.length_c   1.000
_cell.angle_alpha   90.00
_cell.angle_beta   90.00
_cell.angle_gamma   90.00
#
_symmetry.space_group_name_H-M   'P 1'
#
loop_
_entity.id
_entity.type
_entity.pdbx_description
1 polymer ?
#
loop_
_entity_poly.entity_id
_entity_poly.type
_entity_poly.pdbx_seq_one_letter_code
_entity_poly.pdbx_strand_id
1 'polypeptide(L)'
;MKAANLDSRTVALRNKKFYRSIQHGQFYEWQIVALFYSALHMIDYYADVLDKKQYKDHRHRNIFVRKTRNLRPIRGEYKQLYNVSRRARYEGVVFDVQDVHAVLKMHSTVISHVCGLLRDYTH
;
A
#
# COMPACT_ATOMS: atom_id res chain seq x y z
N MET A 1 0.33 -29.93 -3.31
CA MET A 1 0.00 -29.09 -2.14
C MET A 1 -0.32 -27.68 -2.64
N LYS A 2 -1.60 -27.26 -2.65
CA LYS A 2 -1.96 -25.89 -3.06
C LYS A 2 -1.53 -24.95 -1.92
N ALA A 3 -0.73 -23.93 -2.22
CA ALA A 3 -0.40 -22.91 -1.25
C ALA A 3 -1.70 -22.23 -0.76
N ALA A 4 -1.88 -22.11 0.55
CA ALA A 4 -2.96 -21.32 1.10
C ALA A 4 -2.70 -19.84 0.81
N ASN A 5 -3.69 -19.15 0.22
CA ASN A 5 -3.59 -17.71 0.01
C ASN A 5 -3.78 -16.99 1.34
N LEU A 6 -2.85 -16.11 1.69
CA LEU A 6 -2.98 -15.23 2.86
C LEU A 6 -4.05 -14.16 2.58
N ASP A 7 -4.79 -13.75 3.62
CA ASP A 7 -5.71 -12.62 3.50
C ASP A 7 -4.93 -11.29 3.29
N SER A 8 -5.62 -10.29 2.72
CA SER A 8 -5.01 -9.01 2.36
C SER A 8 -4.38 -8.28 3.55
N ARG A 9 -4.96 -8.38 4.76
CA ARG A 9 -4.35 -7.75 5.95
C ARG A 9 -3.02 -8.43 6.28
N THR A 10 -2.99 -9.76 6.28
CA THR A 10 -1.75 -10.51 6.54
C THR A 10 -0.67 -10.20 5.51
N VAL A 11 -1.02 -10.11 4.21
CA VAL A 11 -0.07 -9.72 3.16
C VAL A 11 0.44 -8.28 3.37
N ALA A 12 -0.44 -7.34 3.74
CA ALA A 12 -0.05 -5.95 4.04
C ALA A 12 0.99 -5.87 5.18
N LEU A 13 0.78 -6.64 6.24
CA LEU A 13 1.66 -6.71 7.41
C LEU A 13 3.00 -7.37 7.07
N ARG A 14 3.00 -8.44 6.27
CA ARG A 14 4.23 -9.10 5.81
C ARG A 14 5.09 -8.17 4.95
N ASN A 15 4.49 -7.42 4.04
CA ASN A 15 5.23 -6.42 3.24
C ASN A 15 5.82 -5.30 4.10
N LYS A 16 5.09 -4.84 5.12
CA LYS A 16 5.64 -3.88 6.09
C LYS A 16 6.81 -4.47 6.90
N LYS A 17 6.72 -5.74 7.30
CA LYS A 17 7.81 -6.45 7.96
C LYS A 17 9.02 -6.61 7.05
N PHE A 18 8.79 -6.89 5.77
CA PHE A 18 9.86 -6.97 4.77
C PHE A 18 10.56 -5.61 4.61
N TYR A 19 9.83 -4.50 4.47
CA TYR A 19 10.42 -3.15 4.48
C TYR A 19 11.35 -2.96 5.70
N ARG A 20 10.88 -3.30 6.92
CA ARG A 20 11.68 -3.17 8.14
C ARG A 20 12.98 -4.00 8.11
N SER A 21 12.98 -5.15 7.45
CA SER A 21 14.19 -5.98 7.32
C SER A 21 15.23 -5.41 6.35
N ILE A 22 14.83 -4.52 5.44
CA ILE A 22 15.71 -3.94 4.42
C ILE A 22 15.94 -2.42 4.59
N GLN A 23 15.30 -1.78 5.57
CA GLN A 23 15.27 -0.32 5.74
C GLN A 23 16.64 0.33 5.99
N HIS A 24 17.64 -0.44 6.43
CA HIS A 24 19.00 0.04 6.65
C HIS A 24 19.96 -0.24 5.48
N GLY A 25 19.48 -0.94 4.45
CA GLY A 25 20.23 -1.19 3.22
C GLY A 25 20.05 -0.09 2.17
N GLN A 26 20.76 -0.23 1.05
CA GLN A 26 20.70 0.70 -0.09
C GLN A 26 19.76 0.23 -1.22
N PHE A 27 18.91 -0.76 -0.94
CA PHE A 27 17.89 -1.26 -1.88
C PHE A 27 16.64 -0.37 -1.86
N TYR A 28 16.80 0.91 -2.19
CA TYR A 28 15.76 1.94 -2.05
C TYR A 28 14.52 1.64 -2.89
N GLU A 29 14.70 1.11 -4.10
CA GLU A 29 13.62 0.64 -4.97
C GLU A 29 12.78 -0.45 -4.30
N TRP A 30 13.42 -1.40 -3.60
CA TRP A 30 12.71 -2.46 -2.89
C TRP A 30 12.04 -1.97 -1.61
N GLN A 31 12.61 -0.97 -0.94
CA GLN A 31 11.96 -0.29 0.18
C GLN A 31 10.66 0.39 -0.28
N ILE A 32 10.70 1.11 -1.39
CA ILE A 32 9.53 1.76 -2.00
C ILE A 32 8.47 0.74 -2.40
N VAL A 33 8.88 -0.35 -3.07
CA VAL A 33 7.98 -1.43 -3.48
C VAL A 33 7.30 -2.07 -2.27
N ALA A 34 8.05 -2.39 -1.22
CA ALA A 34 7.51 -2.98 0.01
C ALA A 34 6.49 -2.07 0.69
N LEU A 35 6.77 -0.77 0.77
CA LEU A 35 5.83 0.23 1.31
C LEU A 35 4.56 0.32 0.47
N PHE A 36 4.67 0.44 -0.85
CA PHE A 36 3.49 0.48 -1.72
C PHE A 36 2.63 -0.79 -1.59
N TYR A 37 3.22 -1.98 -1.65
CA TYR A 37 2.46 -3.22 -1.53
C TYR A 37 1.83 -3.39 -0.15
N SER A 38 2.47 -2.88 0.90
CA SER A 38 1.85 -2.80 2.23
C SER A 38 0.59 -1.92 2.21
N ALA A 39 0.65 -0.72 1.64
CA ALA A 39 -0.51 0.17 1.52
C ALA A 39 -1.62 -0.40 0.61
N LEU A 40 -1.23 -0.99 -0.53
CA LEU A 40 -2.15 -1.61 -1.48
C LEU A 40 -2.98 -2.71 -0.84
N HIS A 41 -2.34 -3.63 -0.11
CA HIS A 41 -3.05 -4.73 0.51
C HIS A 41 -3.88 -4.29 1.71
N MET A 42 -3.53 -3.17 2.37
CA MET A 42 -4.39 -2.56 3.38
C MET A 42 -5.67 -1.95 2.76
N ILE A 43 -5.57 -1.34 1.58
CA ILE A 43 -6.73 -0.88 0.81
C ILE A 43 -7.61 -2.05 0.36
N ASP A 44 -7.02 -3.15 -0.08
CA ASP A 44 -7.77 -4.37 -0.44
C ASP A 44 -8.49 -4.95 0.79
N TYR A 45 -7.84 -4.95 1.96
CA TYR A 45 -8.50 -5.37 3.20
C TYR A 45 -9.68 -4.46 3.57
N TYR A 46 -9.52 -3.14 3.44
CA TYR A 46 -10.63 -2.22 3.67
C TYR A 46 -11.80 -2.43 2.69
N ALA A 47 -11.51 -2.71 1.41
CA ALA A 47 -12.55 -3.04 0.43
C ALA A 47 -13.30 -4.33 0.76
N ASP A 48 -12.59 -5.33 1.31
CA ASP A 48 -13.18 -6.59 1.77
C ASP A 48 -14.10 -6.38 2.99
N VAL A 49 -13.67 -5.55 3.94
CA VAL A 49 -14.48 -5.20 5.11
C VAL A 49 -15.73 -4.41 4.70
N LEU A 50 -15.58 -3.44 3.81
CA LEU A 50 -16.66 -2.56 3.38
C LEU A 50 -17.73 -3.29 2.55
N ASP A 51 -17.31 -4.01 1.51
CA ASP A 51 -18.21 -4.52 0.46
C ASP A 51 -17.90 -5.97 0.02
N LYS A 52 -17.04 -6.71 0.75
CA LYS A 52 -16.55 -8.04 0.33
C LYS A 52 -15.92 -8.04 -1.07
N LYS A 53 -15.28 -6.93 -1.44
CA LYS A 53 -14.63 -6.76 -2.75
C LYS A 53 -13.15 -7.12 -2.70
N GLN A 54 -12.72 -7.91 -3.68
CA GLN A 54 -11.32 -8.25 -3.92
C GLN A 54 -10.89 -7.77 -5.30
N TYR A 55 -9.86 -6.94 -5.37
CA TYR A 55 -9.36 -6.41 -6.64
C TYR A 55 -8.15 -7.21 -7.11
N LYS A 56 -8.12 -7.58 -8.40
CA LYS A 56 -7.00 -8.36 -8.97
C LYS A 56 -5.91 -7.47 -9.56
N ASP A 57 -6.27 -6.31 -10.10
CA ASP A 57 -5.32 -5.39 -10.76
C ASP A 57 -5.29 -3.99 -10.13
N HIS A 58 -4.26 -3.22 -10.47
CA HIS A 58 -4.09 -1.86 -9.95
C HIS A 58 -5.14 -0.88 -10.48
N ARG A 59 -5.70 -1.12 -11.67
CA ARG A 59 -6.68 -0.21 -12.30
C ARG A 59 -7.97 -0.17 -11.48
N HIS A 60 -8.52 -1.33 -11.13
CA HIS A 60 -9.74 -1.41 -10.34
C HIS A 60 -9.54 -0.86 -8.91
N ARG A 61 -8.38 -1.10 -8.28
CA ARG A 61 -8.03 -0.51 -6.98
C ARG A 61 -7.97 1.02 -7.05
N ASN A 62 -7.30 1.57 -8.06
CA ASN A 62 -7.23 3.02 -8.24
C ASN A 62 -8.62 3.63 -8.46
N ILE A 63 -9.51 2.94 -9.18
CA ILE A 63 -10.91 3.36 -9.33
C ILE A 63 -11.65 3.32 -8.00
N PHE A 64 -11.48 2.26 -7.20
CA PHE A 64 -12.07 2.16 -5.87
C PHE A 64 -11.64 3.32 -4.96
N VAL A 65 -10.34 3.54 -4.79
CA VAL A 65 -9.80 4.65 -3.97
C VAL A 65 -10.34 6.01 -4.46
N ARG A 66 -10.45 6.18 -5.78
CA ARG A 66 -11.00 7.40 -6.40
C ARG A 66 -12.52 7.56 -6.21
N LYS A 67 -13.29 6.49 -6.11
CA LYS A 67 -14.76 6.55 -5.99
C LYS A 67 -15.24 6.54 -4.54
N THR A 68 -14.52 5.89 -3.65
CA THR A 68 -14.91 5.77 -2.23
C THR A 68 -14.77 7.11 -1.53
N ARG A 69 -15.87 7.63 -0.97
CA ARG A 69 -15.93 8.94 -0.29
C ARG A 69 -14.96 9.00 0.88
N ASN A 70 -14.95 7.96 1.71
CA ASN A 70 -14.12 7.89 2.91
C ASN A 70 -12.62 7.85 2.60
N LEU A 71 -12.22 7.47 1.39
CA LEU A 71 -10.82 7.46 0.95
C LEU A 71 -10.38 8.75 0.27
N ARG A 72 -11.28 9.72 0.08
CA ARG A 72 -10.97 11.04 -0.52
C ARG A 72 -9.74 11.72 0.12
N PRO A 73 -9.57 11.72 1.46
CA PRO A 73 -8.44 12.40 2.10
C PRO A 73 -7.06 11.84 1.73
N ILE A 74 -6.97 10.60 1.23
CA ILE A 74 -5.69 9.92 0.94
C ILE A 74 -5.47 9.62 -0.55
N ARG A 75 -6.32 10.15 -1.44
CA ARG A 75 -6.26 9.83 -2.88
C ARG A 75 -4.94 10.26 -3.51
N GLY A 76 -4.42 11.42 -3.10
CA GLY A 76 -3.17 11.96 -3.63
C GLY A 76 -2.00 11.06 -3.25
N GLU A 77 -1.88 10.77 -1.97
CA GLU A 77 -0.83 9.94 -1.38
C GLU A 77 -0.84 8.54 -1.97
N TYR A 78 -2.01 7.89 -2.05
CA TYR A 78 -2.11 6.55 -2.65
C TYR A 78 -1.73 6.55 -4.13
N LYS A 79 -2.18 7.56 -4.90
CA LYS A 79 -1.80 7.68 -6.31
C LYS A 79 -0.29 7.88 -6.48
N GLN A 80 0.32 8.69 -5.63
CA GLN A 80 1.77 8.90 -5.68
C GLN A 80 2.56 7.66 -5.27
N LEU A 81 2.12 6.92 -4.24
CA LEU A 81 2.71 5.62 -3.90
C LEU A 81 2.71 4.67 -5.10
N TYR A 82 1.57 4.57 -5.81
CA TYR A 82 1.46 3.76 -7.02
C TYR A 82 2.43 4.22 -8.12
N ASN A 83 2.51 5.53 -8.38
CA ASN A 83 3.39 6.08 -9.40
C ASN A 83 4.87 5.79 -9.08
N VAL A 84 5.32 6.13 -7.87
CA VAL A 84 6.72 5.94 -7.46
C VAL A 84 7.09 4.45 -7.44
N SER A 85 6.19 3.58 -6.98
CA SER A 85 6.35 2.12 -7.07
C SER A 85 6.48 1.60 -8.50
N ARG A 86 5.78 2.20 -9.46
CA ARG A 86 5.91 1.82 -10.86
C ARG A 86 7.28 2.21 -11.42
N ARG A 87 7.72 3.44 -11.14
CA ARG A 87 9.05 3.93 -11.52
C ARG A 87 10.16 3.02 -10.96
N ALA A 88 10.05 2.67 -9.68
CA ALA A 88 10.95 1.73 -9.00
C ALA A 88 11.04 0.34 -9.65
N ARG A 89 9.97 -0.13 -10.28
CA ARG A 89 9.93 -1.47 -10.88
C ARG A 89 10.30 -1.52 -12.36
N TYR A 90 9.98 -0.46 -13.10
CA TYR A 90 9.94 -0.55 -14.56
C TYR A 90 10.80 0.49 -15.27
N GLU A 91 11.23 1.54 -14.59
CA GLU A 91 11.86 2.69 -15.24
C GLU A 91 13.35 2.83 -14.94
N GLY A 92 13.94 1.91 -14.15
CA GLY A 92 15.38 1.93 -13.83
C GLY A 92 15.84 3.22 -13.14
N VAL A 93 14.92 3.92 -12.47
CA VAL A 93 15.19 5.17 -11.78
C VAL A 93 16.08 4.91 -10.57
N VAL A 94 17.12 5.72 -10.41
CA VAL A 94 17.94 5.74 -9.21
C VAL A 94 17.18 6.50 -8.12
N PHE A 95 16.97 5.85 -6.98
CA PHE A 95 16.36 6.43 -5.80
C PHE A 95 17.40 6.66 -4.72
N ASP A 96 17.11 7.57 -3.80
CA ASP A 96 17.89 7.81 -2.61
C ASP A 96 17.08 7.65 -1.31
N VAL A 97 17.73 7.95 -0.18
CA VAL A 97 17.10 7.89 1.14
C VAL A 97 15.96 8.90 1.31
N GLN A 98 16.02 10.05 0.65
CA GLN A 98 14.96 11.06 0.72
C GLN A 98 13.71 10.62 -0.03
N ASP A 99 13.88 9.94 -1.17
CA ASP A 99 12.77 9.31 -1.86
C ASP A 99 12.04 8.30 -0.96
N VAL A 100 12.80 7.46 -0.25
CA VAL A 100 12.22 6.50 0.70
C VAL A 100 11.49 7.22 1.83
N HIS A 101 12.07 8.28 2.40
CA HIS A 101 11.41 9.06 3.45
C HIS A 101 10.09 9.68 2.98
N ALA A 102 10.06 10.22 1.76
CA ALA A 102 8.84 10.76 1.17
C ALA A 102 7.77 9.66 1.00
N VAL A 103 8.17 8.49 0.49
CA VAL A 103 7.29 7.33 0.33
C VAL A 103 6.80 6.79 1.69
N LEU A 104 7.67 6.76 2.71
CA LEU A 104 7.30 6.33 4.06
C LEU A 104 6.27 7.28 4.70
N LYS A 105 6.40 8.59 4.47
CA LYS A 105 5.41 9.58 4.92
C LYS A 105 4.05 9.35 4.26
N MET A 106 4.02 9.20 2.93
CA MET A 106 2.79 8.90 2.19
C MET A 106 2.16 7.57 2.64
N HIS A 107 2.98 6.53 2.82
CA HIS A 107 2.55 5.24 3.36
C HIS A 107 1.90 5.38 4.74
N SER A 108 2.55 6.11 5.65
CA SER A 108 2.05 6.32 7.01
C SER A 108 0.72 7.08 7.02
N THR A 109 0.53 8.06 6.14
CA THR A 109 -0.75 8.75 5.95
C THR A 109 -1.85 7.79 5.52
N VAL A 110 -1.59 6.99 4.47
CA VAL A 110 -2.55 5.99 3.96
C VAL A 110 -2.91 4.97 5.04
N ILE A 111 -1.91 4.38 5.71
CA ILE A 111 -2.15 3.36 6.74
C ILE A 111 -2.91 3.93 7.92
N SER A 112 -2.52 5.10 8.43
CA SER A 112 -3.19 5.71 9.59
C SER A 112 -4.66 6.00 9.30
N HIS A 113 -4.95 6.53 8.12
CA HIS A 113 -6.31 6.82 7.68
C HIS A 113 -7.15 5.55 7.55
N VAL A 114 -6.63 4.53 6.84
CA VAL A 114 -7.38 3.28 6.64
C VAL A 114 -7.57 2.52 7.95
N CYS A 115 -6.59 2.49 8.84
CA CYS A 115 -6.76 1.92 10.18
C CYS A 115 -7.78 2.70 11.01
N GLY A 116 -7.86 4.02 10.85
CA GLY A 116 -8.93 4.83 11.45
C GLY A 116 -10.30 4.34 11.00
N LEU A 117 -10.51 4.28 9.69
CA LEU A 117 -11.76 3.79 9.11
C LEU A 117 -12.09 2.36 9.58
N LEU A 118 -11.12 1.45 9.60
CA LEU A 118 -11.36 0.06 10.00
C LEU A 118 -11.83 -0.08 11.45
N ARG A 119 -11.38 0.78 12.37
CA ARG A 119 -11.86 0.77 13.76
C ARG A 119 -13.36 1.10 13.84
N ASP A 120 -13.82 2.02 12.99
CA ASP A 120 -15.22 2.45 12.95
C ASP A 120 -16.17 1.36 12.41
N TYR A 121 -15.66 0.31 11.75
CA TYR A 121 -16.44 -0.83 11.23
C TYR A 121 -16.42 -2.07 12.15
N THR A 122 -15.69 -2.03 13.26
CA THR A 122 -15.56 -3.15 14.21
C THR A 122 -16.37 -2.98 15.50
N HIS A 123 -17.37 -2.10 15.49
CA HIS A 123 -18.38 -1.91 16.53
C HIS A 123 -19.77 -2.20 15.97
#